data_AF-A0AAE9XFQ5-F1
#
_entry.id   AF-A0AAE9XFQ5-F1
#
_cell.length_a   1.000
_cell.length_b   1.000
_cell.length_c   1.000
_cell.angle_alpha   90.00
_cell.angle_beta   90.00
_cell.angle_gamma   90.00
#
_symmetry.space_group_name_H-M   'P 1'
#
loop_
_entity.id
_entity.type
_entity.pdbx_description
1 polymer ?
#
loop_
_entity_poly.entity_id
_entity_poly.type
_entity_poly.pdbx_seq_one_letter_code
_entity_poly.pdbx_strand_id
1 'polypeptide(L)' 'MTDSTKHILRQLIKVAVFILLILLLFLVGLVIGYGIIGDGKPLDVLKSGTWEHIFQFFK' A
#
# COMPACT_ATOMS: atom_id res chain seq x y z
N MET A 1 -13.22 -1.93 -35.83
CA MET A 1 -13.63 -1.29 -34.55
C MET A 1 -12.87 -1.95 -33.40
N THR A 2 -11.54 -1.82 -33.37
CA THR A 2 -10.66 -2.58 -32.43
C THR A 2 -9.51 -1.74 -31.89
N ASP A 3 -9.15 -0.64 -32.55
CA ASP A 3 -8.01 0.19 -32.16
C ASP A 3 -8.29 0.97 -30.88
N SER A 4 -9.48 1.56 -30.74
CA SER A 4 -9.88 2.34 -29.55
C SER A 4 -9.85 1.52 -28.26
N THR A 5 -10.33 0.27 -28.28
CA THR A 5 -10.35 -0.61 -27.10
C THR A 5 -8.93 -0.98 -26.64
N LYS A 6 -8.01 -1.19 -27.59
CA LYS A 6 -6.60 -1.51 -27.30
C LYS A 6 -5.90 -0.34 -26.62
N HIS A 7 -6.24 0.90 -27.00
CA HIS A 7 -5.73 2.10 -26.33
C HIS A 7 -6.27 2.22 -24.90
N ILE A 8 -7.57 2.03 -24.69
CA ILE A 8 -8.19 2.10 -23.36
C ILE A 8 -7.61 1.04 -22.43
N LEU A 9 -7.51 -0.21 -22.90
CA LEU A 9 -6.95 -1.31 -22.11
C LEU A 9 -5.48 -1.02 -21.71
N ARG A 10 -4.69 -0.46 -22.63
CA ARG A 10 -3.31 -0.09 -22.34
C ARG A 10 -3.21 1.03 -21.30
N GLN A 11 -4.13 1.99 -21.32
CA GLN A 11 -4.18 3.06 -20.32
C GLN A 11 -4.61 2.51 -18.95
N LEU A 12 -5.62 1.64 -18.91
CA LEU A 12 -6.06 0.99 -17.67
C LEU A 12 -4.95 0.17 -17.01
N ILE A 13 -4.16 -0.57 -17.80
CA ILE A 13 -3.01 -1.32 -17.28
C ILE A 13 -1.97 -0.38 -16.67
N LYS A 14 -1.65 0.75 -17.33
CA LYS A 14 -0.71 1.74 -16.78
C LYS A 14 -1.21 2.33 -15.47
N VAL A 15 -2.49 2.68 -15.40
CA VAL A 15 -3.11 3.20 -14.18
C VAL A 15 -3.07 2.15 -13.07
N ALA A 16 -3.41 0.89 -13.37
CA ALA A 16 -3.34 -0.20 -12.40
C ALA A 16 -1.91 -0.41 -11.86
N VAL A 17 -0.90 -0.38 -12.74
CA VAL A 17 0.51 -0.47 -12.35
C VAL A 17 0.93 0.73 -11.49
N PHE A 18 0.46 1.94 -11.81
CA PHE A 18 0.74 3.13 -11.04
C PHE A 18 0.12 3.07 -9.63
N ILE A 19 -1.13 2.60 -9.52
CA ILE A 19 -1.78 2.37 -8.22
C ILE A 19 -1.02 1.32 -7.41
N LEU A 20 -0.57 0.23 -8.06
CA LEU A 20 0.23 -0.80 -7.41
C LEU A 20 1.56 -0.26 -6.87
N LEU A 21 2.23 0.61 -7.64
CA LEU A 21 3.43 1.31 -7.19
C LEU A 21 3.16 2.18 -5.97
N ILE A 22 2.08 2.96 -5.97
CA ILE A 22 1.68 3.77 -4.81
C ILE A 22 1.44 2.89 -3.58
N LEU A 23 0.73 1.76 -3.74
CA LEU A 23 0.50 0.81 -2.65
C LEU A 23 1.81 0.23 -2.11
N LEU A 24 2.76 -0.10 -2.98
CA LEU A 24 4.09 -0.56 -2.57
C LEU A 24 4.85 0.52 -1.79
N LEU A 25 4.88 1.75 -2.29
CA LEU A 25 5.50 2.87 -1.57
C LEU A 25 4.82 3.11 -0.21
N PHE A 26 3.51 2.98 -0.14
CA PHE A 26 2.75 3.10 1.10
C PHE A 26 3.11 2.01 2.10
N LEU A 27 3.20 0.74 1.68
CA LEU A 27 3.64 -0.37 2.52
C LEU A 27 5.07 -0.16 3.02
N VAL A 28 5.99 0.27 2.16
CA VAL A 28 7.36 0.61 2.56
C VAL A 28 7.36 1.76 3.57
N GLY A 29 6.55 2.79 3.35
CA GLY A 29 6.37 3.89 4.29
C GLY A 29 5.84 3.44 5.65
N LEU A 30 4.89 2.51 5.68
CA LEU A 30 4.38 1.88 6.91
C LEU A 30 5.45 1.09 7.65
N VAL A 31 6.23 0.29 6.94
CA VAL A 31 7.33 -0.52 7.51
C VAL A 31 8.41 0.39 8.09
N ILE A 32 8.76 1.48 7.39
CA ILE A 32 9.72 2.50 7.86
C ILE A 32 9.14 3.27 9.06
N GLY A 33 7.90 3.76 8.97
CA GLY A 33 7.28 4.54 10.02
C GLY A 33 7.06 3.74 11.31
N TYR A 34 6.50 2.54 11.19
CA TYR A 34 6.29 1.67 12.35
C TYR A 34 7.61 1.11 12.89
N GLY A 35 8.54 0.74 11.99
CA GLY A 35 9.78 0.08 12.37
C GLY A 35 10.88 1.01 12.87
N ILE A 36 11.16 2.08 12.13
CA ILE A 36 12.28 2.99 12.40
C ILE A 36 11.85 4.14 13.33
N ILE A 37 10.66 4.68 13.15
CA ILE A 37 10.17 5.82 13.96
C ILE A 37 9.42 5.31 15.20
N GLY A 38 8.67 4.22 15.06
CA GLY A 38 7.83 3.66 16.14
C GLY A 38 8.50 2.62 17.04
N ASP A 39 9.80 2.34 16.88
CA ASP A 39 10.55 1.28 17.59
C ASP A 39 9.91 -0.14 17.48
N GLY A 40 8.96 -0.32 16.55
CA GLY A 40 8.27 -1.58 16.32
C GLY A 40 9.08 -2.53 15.45
N LYS A 41 8.70 -3.80 15.38
CA LYS A 41 9.30 -4.69 14.37
C LYS A 41 8.73 -4.32 12.99
N PRO A 42 9.56 -4.06 11.96
CA PRO A 42 9.09 -3.52 10.69
C PRO A 42 8.02 -4.40 10.00
N LEU A 43 8.10 -5.72 10.17
CA LEU A 43 7.13 -6.67 9.60
C LEU A 43 5.85 -6.82 10.42
N ASP A 44 5.84 -6.36 11.68
CA ASP A 44 4.66 -6.47 12.54
C ASP A 44 3.55 -5.50 12.10
N VAL A 45 3.86 -4.45 11.33
CA VAL A 45 2.85 -3.54 10.73
C VAL A 45 1.86 -4.27 9.80
N LEU A 46 2.26 -5.43 9.25
CA LEU A 46 1.40 -6.27 8.41
C LEU A 46 0.53 -7.23 9.22
N LYS A 47 0.77 -7.38 10.53
CA LYS A 47 -0.02 -8.25 11.39
C LYS A 47 -1.26 -7.51 11.86
N SER A 48 -2.40 -8.22 11.87
CA SER A 48 -3.68 -7.67 12.36
C SER A 48 -3.60 -7.16 13.81
N GLY A 49 -2.78 -7.80 14.66
CA GLY A 49 -2.64 -7.40 16.08
C GLY A 49 -2.06 -5.99 16.27
N THR A 50 -1.20 -5.53 15.35
CA THR A 50 -0.66 -4.17 15.39
C THR A 50 -1.73 -3.12 15.14
N TRP A 51 -2.65 -3.40 14.23
CA TRP A 51 -3.78 -2.52 13.95
C TRP A 51 -4.75 -2.46 15.14
N GLU A 52 -4.97 -3.59 15.82
CA GLU A 52 -5.77 -3.61 17.04
C GLU A 52 -5.16 -2.72 18.13
N HIS A 53 -3.84 -2.77 18.34
CA HIS A 53 -3.14 -1.84 19.24
C HIS A 53 -3.30 -0.38 18.83
N ILE A 54 -3.19 -0.06 17.53
CA ILE A 54 -3.39 1.30 17.01
C ILE A 54 -4.83 1.77 17.27
N PHE A 55 -5.84 0.94 16.99
CA PHE A 55 -7.24 1.30 17.23
C PHE A 55 -7.56 1.43 18.72
N GLN A 56 -6.94 0.61 19.57
CA GLN A 56 -7.04 0.77 21.03
C GLN A 56 -6.41 2.07 21.51
N PHE A 57 -5.31 2.53 20.90
CA PHE A 57 -4.70 3.81 21.24
C PHE A 57 -5.62 5.01 20.96
N PHE A 58 -6.43 4.94 19.89
CA PHE A 58 -7.39 6.00 19.56
C PHE A 58 -8.69 5.95 20.36
N LYS A 59 -8.96 4.86 21.06
CA LYS A 59 -10.17 4.68 21.88
C LYS A 59 -9.98 5.27 23.27
#